data_AF-A0A538Q2A4-F1
#
_entry.id   AF-A0A538Q2A4-F1
#
_cell.length_a   1.000
_cell.length_b   1.000
_cell.length_c   1.000
_cell.angle_alpha   90.00
_cell.angle_beta   90.00
_cell.angle_gamma   90.00
#
_symmetry.space_group_name_H-M   'P 1'
#
loop_
_entity.id
_entity.type
_entity.pdbx_description
1 polymer ?
#
loop_
_entity_poly.entity_id
_entity_poly.type
_entity_poly.pdbx_seq_one_letter_code
_entity_poly.pdbx_strand_id
1 'polypeptide(L)'
;MEYSAHRVRSKTRAAVKRREDDIVWDELESGELNLIPYLDMVTNLVLFLLASVTAGLILTQIDTTLPDRQTAPPATAQTPATNPDEQPLKLVASITRDRVILWSISGLEGTLAAPKLVFQRTGRDGEACDGPYMCESNSCDPVTQKCIPSRDEPAPVFDYRAINDAMFEIANRRYAGKQRKAETYQAILMADGAIPYSTIVAVMGAMRCKLPEFGKEATHCALPTEDPALKKAPSPVSPDGKLYDTSRATYDPKKMALFHDILFSSGFE
;
A
#
# COMPACT_ATOMS: atom_id res chain seq x y z
N MET A 1 -49.36 68.41 22.11
CA MET A 1 -48.98 67.52 23.23
C MET A 1 -47.84 66.63 22.73
N GLU A 2 -46.62 67.17 22.62
CA GLU A 2 -45.45 66.52 21.99
C GLU A 2 -44.25 66.47 22.97
N TYR A 3 -44.30 65.58 23.97
CA TYR A 3 -43.21 65.42 24.95
C TYR A 3 -42.81 63.96 25.23
N SER A 4 -43.21 62.99 24.40
CA SER A 4 -42.94 61.56 24.69
C SER A 4 -41.64 61.02 24.10
N ALA A 5 -41.22 61.45 22.91
CA ALA A 5 -40.12 60.79 22.19
C ALA A 5 -38.71 61.03 22.80
N HIS A 6 -38.42 62.24 23.29
CA HIS A 6 -37.12 62.56 23.86
C HIS A 6 -36.86 61.87 25.21
N ARG A 7 -37.93 61.67 26.01
CA ARG A 7 -37.86 61.06 27.33
C ARG A 7 -37.70 59.53 27.25
N VAL A 8 -38.17 58.91 26.17
CA VAL A 8 -37.96 57.48 25.90
C VAL A 8 -36.52 57.23 25.48
N ARG A 9 -35.95 58.05 24.59
CA ARG A 9 -34.55 57.91 24.13
C ARG A 9 -33.51 58.08 25.25
N SER A 10 -33.75 58.97 26.21
CA SER A 10 -32.84 59.15 27.35
C SER A 10 -32.93 57.98 28.33
N LYS A 11 -34.13 57.44 28.58
CA LYS A 11 -34.32 56.25 29.42
C LYS A 11 -33.70 54.99 28.81
N THR A 12 -33.82 54.79 27.50
CA THR A 12 -33.19 53.65 26.82
C THR A 12 -31.67 53.71 26.84
N ARG A 13 -31.06 54.90 26.67
CA ARG A 13 -29.60 55.05 26.78
C ARG A 13 -29.08 54.81 28.19
N ALA A 14 -29.80 55.28 29.20
CA ALA A 14 -29.43 55.03 30.60
C ALA A 14 -29.56 53.55 30.99
N ALA A 15 -30.54 52.82 30.43
CA ALA A 15 -30.71 51.39 30.66
C ALA A 15 -29.64 50.54 29.96
N VAL A 16 -29.22 50.94 28.76
CA VAL A 16 -28.11 50.28 28.04
C VAL A 16 -26.79 50.50 28.78
N LYS A 17 -26.50 51.73 29.21
CA LYS A 17 -25.27 52.03 29.94
C LYS A 17 -25.14 51.26 31.25
N ARG A 18 -26.23 51.07 31.99
CA ARG A 18 -26.21 50.24 33.22
C ARG A 18 -25.91 48.78 32.92
N ARG A 19 -26.44 48.23 31.82
CA ARG A 19 -26.11 46.86 31.39
C ARG A 19 -24.65 46.74 30.95
N GLU A 20 -24.11 47.76 30.29
CA GLU A 20 -22.69 47.78 29.91
C GLU A 20 -21.79 47.86 31.16
N ASP A 21 -22.13 48.70 32.13
CA ASP A 21 -21.37 48.80 33.39
C ASP A 21 -21.45 47.50 34.21
N ASP A 22 -22.60 46.80 34.23
CA ASP A 22 -22.76 45.50 34.89
C ASP A 22 -21.92 44.39 34.20
N ILE A 23 -21.84 44.39 32.86
CA ILE A 23 -21.01 43.45 32.09
C ILE A 23 -19.53 43.69 32.36
N VAL A 24 -19.10 44.95 32.43
CA VAL A 24 -17.70 45.30 32.70
C VAL A 24 -17.28 44.89 34.11
N TRP A 25 -18.17 44.98 35.10
CA TRP A 25 -17.93 44.48 36.46
C TRP A 25 -17.85 42.95 36.50
N ASP A 26 -18.74 42.23 35.81
CA ASP A 26 -18.68 40.77 35.68
C ASP A 26 -17.37 40.31 34.97
N GLU A 27 -16.91 41.04 33.96
CA GLU A 27 -15.64 40.77 33.27
C GLU A 27 -14.41 41.04 34.16
N LEU A 28 -14.48 42.02 35.07
CA LEU A 28 -13.42 42.34 36.04
C LEU A 28 -13.39 41.35 37.23
N GLU A 29 -14.54 40.80 37.64
CA GLU A 29 -14.63 39.76 38.68
C GLU A 29 -14.37 38.34 38.14
N SER A 30 -14.50 38.12 36.82
CA SER A 30 -14.16 36.87 36.12
C SER A 30 -12.63 36.66 35.93
N GLY A 31 -11.82 37.12 36.88
CA GLY A 31 -10.37 36.83 36.93
C GLY A 31 -10.04 35.35 37.17
N GLU A 32 -11.05 34.51 37.38
CA GLU A 32 -10.91 33.05 37.45
C GLU A 32 -11.00 32.46 36.04
N LEU A 33 -9.84 32.03 35.52
CA LEU A 33 -9.75 31.31 34.25
C LEU A 33 -10.67 30.08 34.30
N ASN A 34 -11.75 30.08 33.51
CA ASN A 34 -12.66 28.94 33.45
C ASN A 34 -11.93 27.75 32.80
N LEU A 35 -11.44 26.81 33.61
CA LEU A 35 -10.64 25.68 33.17
C LEU A 35 -11.45 24.59 32.46
N ILE A 36 -12.79 24.60 32.55
CA ILE A 36 -13.65 23.56 31.96
C ILE A 36 -13.44 23.41 30.43
N PRO A 37 -13.48 24.49 29.62
CA PRO A 37 -13.18 24.40 28.18
C PRO A 37 -11.70 24.04 27.90
N TYR A 38 -10.76 24.45 28.75
CA TYR A 38 -9.35 24.08 28.59
C TYR A 38 -9.14 22.58 28.84
N LEU A 39 -9.82 22.02 29.84
CA LEU A 39 -9.72 20.62 30.17
C LEU A 39 -10.30 19.75 29.04
N ASP A 40 -11.39 20.17 28.40
CA ASP A 40 -11.98 19.48 27.24
C ASP A 40 -11.10 19.56 25.99
N MET A 41 -10.42 20.69 25.75
CA MET A 41 -9.40 20.77 24.69
C MET A 41 -8.22 19.82 24.97
N VAL A 42 -7.72 19.79 26.20
CA VAL A 42 -6.55 18.97 26.57
C VAL A 42 -6.88 17.48 26.56
N THR A 43 -8.04 17.07 27.05
CA THR A 43 -8.44 15.64 27.04
C THR A 43 -8.64 15.13 25.62
N ASN A 44 -9.26 15.91 24.73
CA ASN A 44 -9.39 15.54 23.32
C ASN A 44 -8.04 15.49 22.61
N LEU A 45 -7.12 16.42 22.91
CA LEU A 45 -5.74 16.38 22.42
C LEU A 45 -4.98 15.14 22.90
N VAL A 46 -5.12 14.77 24.18
CA VAL A 46 -4.49 13.58 24.77
C VAL A 46 -5.07 12.30 24.15
N LEU A 47 -6.38 12.23 23.92
CA LEU A 47 -7.01 11.11 23.22
C LEU A 47 -6.53 11.00 21.77
N PHE A 48 -6.40 12.13 21.06
CA PHE A 48 -5.84 12.16 19.71
C PHE A 48 -4.36 11.77 19.67
N LEU A 49 -3.56 12.20 20.66
CA LEU A 49 -2.16 11.80 20.81
C LEU A 49 -2.03 10.32 21.15
N LEU A 50 -2.86 9.78 22.05
CA LEU A 50 -2.88 8.35 22.38
C LEU A 50 -3.31 7.52 21.16
N ALA A 51 -4.31 7.97 20.39
CA ALA A 51 -4.70 7.36 19.12
C ALA A 51 -3.56 7.43 18.07
N SER A 52 -2.84 8.55 18.01
CA SER A 52 -1.70 8.73 17.10
C SER A 52 -0.49 7.87 17.50
N VAL A 53 -0.21 7.71 18.79
CA VAL A 53 0.89 6.85 19.30
C VAL A 53 0.55 5.38 19.11
N THR A 54 -0.71 4.98 19.31
CA THR A 54 -1.14 3.60 19.04
C THR A 54 -1.18 3.28 17.54
N ALA A 55 -1.56 4.24 16.69
CA ALA A 55 -1.42 4.10 15.24
C ALA A 55 0.06 4.09 14.79
N GLY A 56 0.92 4.86 15.47
CA GLY A 56 2.37 4.85 15.28
C GLY A 56 3.03 3.52 15.64
N LEU A 57 2.55 2.82 16.68
CA LEU A 57 3.08 1.50 17.07
C LEU A 57 2.87 0.42 16.01
N ILE A 58 1.86 0.57 15.13
CA ILE A 58 1.65 -0.33 13.99
C ILE A 58 2.64 -0.04 12.85
N LEU A 59 3.08 1.21 12.71
CA LEU A 59 4.09 1.62 11.71
C LEU A 59 5.54 1.43 12.20
N THR A 60 5.79 1.37 13.51
CA THR A 60 7.12 1.04 14.07
C THR A 60 7.44 -0.45 14.04
N GLN A 61 6.53 -1.32 13.61
CA GLN A 61 6.82 -2.73 13.31
C GLN A 61 7.29 -2.96 11.87
N ILE A 62 7.53 -1.89 11.11
CA ILE A 62 8.48 -2.00 10.01
C ILE A 62 9.85 -1.88 10.67
N ASP A 63 10.43 -3.03 11.00
CA ASP A 63 11.81 -3.15 11.45
C ASP A 63 12.71 -2.56 10.34
N THR A 64 13.07 -1.28 10.49
CA THR A 64 13.97 -0.57 9.58
C THR A 64 15.43 -0.85 9.92
N THR A 65 15.69 -1.82 10.79
CA THR A 65 17.03 -2.35 10.98
C THR A 65 17.31 -3.38 9.89
N LEU A 66 18.39 -3.15 9.14
CA LEU A 66 18.92 -4.11 8.18
C LEU A 66 19.05 -5.49 8.84
N PRO A 67 18.69 -6.59 8.15
CA PRO A 67 18.84 -7.93 8.68
C PRO A 67 20.29 -8.39 8.55
N ASP A 68 21.23 -7.67 9.16
CA ASP A 68 22.60 -8.12 9.33
C ASP A 68 22.95 -8.05 10.82
N ARG A 69 23.01 -9.25 11.43
CA ARG A 69 23.34 -9.55 12.84
C ARG A 69 22.23 -9.40 13.89
N GLN A 70 21.03 -9.86 13.59
CA GLN A 70 20.22 -10.49 14.64
C GLN A 70 20.34 -12.01 14.50
N THR A 71 20.94 -12.63 15.52
CA THR A 71 20.67 -14.03 15.83
C THR A 71 19.16 -14.21 15.82
N ALA A 72 18.68 -15.18 15.03
CA ALA A 72 17.27 -15.48 14.84
C ALA A 72 16.49 -15.24 16.14
N PRO A 73 15.45 -14.39 16.14
CA PRO A 73 14.55 -14.32 17.28
C PRO A 73 14.07 -15.74 17.58
N PRO A 74 14.05 -16.18 18.85
CA PRO A 74 13.44 -17.45 19.18
C PRO A 74 12.04 -17.42 18.60
N ALA A 75 11.69 -18.47 17.83
CA ALA A 75 10.40 -18.62 17.20
C ALA A 75 9.32 -18.13 18.16
N THR A 76 8.72 -16.98 17.87
CA THR A 76 7.55 -16.53 18.61
C THR A 76 6.52 -17.61 18.37
N ALA A 77 6.16 -18.29 19.47
CA ALA A 77 5.20 -19.36 19.46
C ALA A 77 3.97 -18.89 18.67
N GLN A 78 3.69 -19.61 17.58
CA GLN A 78 2.50 -19.42 16.77
C GLN A 78 1.30 -19.35 17.71
N THR A 79 0.58 -18.24 17.67
CA THR A 79 -0.79 -18.17 18.20
C THR A 79 -1.60 -19.33 17.61
N PRO A 80 -2.53 -19.95 18.37
CA PRO A 80 -3.09 -21.25 18.00
C PRO A 80 -3.75 -21.24 16.61
N ALA A 81 -3.20 -22.04 15.71
CA ALA A 81 -3.83 -22.66 14.53
C ALA A 81 -4.63 -21.77 13.56
N THR A 82 -4.15 -20.55 13.23
CA THR A 82 -4.62 -19.91 11.99
C THR A 82 -4.03 -20.65 10.79
N ASN A 83 -4.88 -21.14 9.87
CA ASN A 83 -4.45 -21.82 8.65
C ASN A 83 -3.34 -20.99 7.95
N PRO A 84 -2.16 -21.57 7.65
CA PRO A 84 -1.07 -20.85 6.99
C PRO A 84 -1.47 -20.17 5.68
N ASP A 85 -2.52 -20.66 5.01
CA ASP A 85 -3.06 -20.06 3.79
C ASP A 85 -3.88 -18.80 4.06
N GLU A 86 -4.29 -18.52 5.29
CA GLU A 86 -5.01 -17.30 5.64
C GLU A 86 -4.11 -16.19 6.16
N GLN A 87 -2.82 -16.46 6.37
CA GLN A 87 -1.87 -15.49 6.87
C GLN A 87 -1.32 -14.63 5.72
N PRO A 88 -1.11 -13.32 5.93
CA PRO A 88 -0.39 -12.48 4.98
C PRO A 88 1.03 -13.04 4.78
N LEU A 89 1.38 -13.39 3.54
CA LEU A 89 2.70 -13.94 3.24
C LEU A 89 3.81 -12.92 3.47
N LYS A 90 3.50 -11.63 3.31
CA LYS A 90 4.50 -10.54 3.26
C LYS A 90 5.62 -10.93 2.30
N LEU A 91 5.24 -11.28 1.07
CA LEU A 91 6.18 -11.62 0.01
C LEU A 91 7.03 -10.40 -0.33
N VAL A 92 8.30 -10.63 -0.60
CA VAL A 92 9.27 -9.59 -0.91
C VAL A 92 9.97 -9.94 -2.22
N ALA A 93 9.93 -9.00 -3.15
CA ALA A 93 10.78 -9.00 -4.34
C ALA A 93 11.90 -7.97 -4.11
N SER A 94 13.11 -8.44 -3.86
CA SER A 94 14.30 -7.60 -3.68
C SER A 94 15.07 -7.50 -4.98
N ILE A 95 15.18 -6.30 -5.53
CA ILE A 95 15.83 -5.99 -6.80
C ILE A 95 17.22 -5.42 -6.51
N THR A 96 18.25 -6.12 -6.96
CA THR A 96 19.61 -5.61 -6.99
C THR A 96 20.06 -5.40 -8.44
N ARG A 97 21.29 -4.90 -8.64
CA ARG A 97 21.83 -4.66 -9.99
C ARG A 97 21.82 -5.89 -10.91
N ASP A 98 22.04 -7.07 -10.34
CA ASP A 98 22.31 -8.29 -11.10
C ASP A 98 21.23 -9.37 -10.96
N ARG A 99 20.34 -9.23 -9.98
CA ARG A 99 19.32 -10.23 -9.70
C ARG A 99 18.09 -9.67 -9.00
N VAL A 100 16.98 -10.40 -9.12
CA VAL A 100 15.80 -10.27 -8.26
C VAL A 100 15.73 -11.48 -7.36
N ILE A 101 15.47 -11.27 -6.07
CA ILE A 101 15.33 -12.32 -5.07
C ILE A 101 13.90 -12.32 -4.57
N LEU A 102 13.23 -13.47 -4.66
CA LEU A 102 11.87 -13.67 -4.16
C LEU A 102 11.91 -14.47 -2.86
N TRP A 103 11.35 -13.90 -1.81
CA TRP A 103 11.30 -14.47 -0.47
C TRP A 103 10.10 -13.92 0.32
N SER A 104 9.95 -14.32 1.59
CA SER A 104 8.86 -13.84 2.44
C SER A 104 9.33 -13.49 3.85
N ILE A 105 8.78 -12.41 4.41
CA ILE A 105 9.06 -12.05 5.82
C ILE A 105 8.46 -13.11 6.77
N SER A 106 7.33 -13.72 6.38
CA SER A 106 6.71 -14.80 7.16
C SER A 106 7.51 -16.11 7.16
N GLY A 107 8.48 -16.27 6.25
CA GLY A 107 9.20 -17.52 6.02
C GLY A 107 8.39 -18.61 5.29
N LEU A 108 7.12 -18.35 4.96
CA LEU A 108 6.22 -19.32 4.31
C LEU A 108 6.54 -19.58 2.83
N GLU A 109 7.28 -18.67 2.18
CA GLU A 109 7.79 -18.77 0.81
C GLU A 109 9.30 -18.43 0.79
N GLY A 110 10.07 -19.11 1.62
CA GLY A 110 11.50 -18.89 1.76
C GLY A 110 11.87 -17.65 2.57
N THR A 111 13.15 -17.54 2.91
CA THR A 111 13.74 -16.44 3.69
C THR A 111 14.80 -15.73 2.86
N LEU A 112 15.31 -14.58 3.31
CA LEU A 112 16.40 -13.91 2.60
C LEU A 112 17.67 -14.79 2.46
N ALA A 113 17.97 -15.60 3.48
CA ALA A 113 19.12 -16.53 3.47
C ALA A 113 18.88 -17.79 2.61
N ALA A 114 17.62 -18.24 2.51
CA ALA A 114 17.21 -19.37 1.69
C ALA A 114 15.98 -18.95 0.86
N PRO A 115 16.19 -18.16 -0.21
CA PRO A 115 15.09 -17.57 -0.97
C PRO A 115 14.31 -18.64 -1.71
N LYS A 116 13.03 -18.34 -2.00
CA LYS A 116 12.21 -19.21 -2.85
C LYS A 116 12.84 -19.37 -4.21
N LEU A 117 13.19 -18.24 -4.83
CA LEU A 117 13.82 -18.18 -6.15
C LEU A 117 14.71 -16.95 -6.29
N VAL A 118 15.71 -17.07 -7.15
CA VAL A 118 16.60 -15.99 -7.57
C VAL A 118 16.55 -15.91 -9.08
N PHE A 119 16.22 -14.73 -9.60
CA PHE A 119 16.11 -14.45 -11.03
C PHE A 119 17.33 -13.65 -11.44
N GLN A 120 18.10 -14.18 -12.39
CA GLN A 120 19.28 -13.49 -12.91
C GLN A 120 18.86 -12.41 -13.89
N ARG A 121 19.77 -11.45 -14.10
CA ARG A 121 19.66 -10.45 -15.15
C ARG A 121 19.64 -11.10 -16.54
N THR A 122 18.76 -10.61 -17.41
CA THR A 122 18.51 -11.06 -18.79
C THR A 122 18.33 -9.84 -19.69
N GLY A 123 17.98 -10.06 -20.96
CA GLY A 123 17.64 -9.02 -21.93
C GLY A 123 18.83 -8.51 -22.72
N ARG A 124 19.90 -9.32 -22.82
CA ARG A 124 21.08 -8.96 -23.62
C ARG A 124 20.76 -9.04 -25.11
N ASP A 125 21.51 -8.29 -25.92
CA ASP A 125 21.35 -8.33 -27.37
C ASP A 125 21.40 -9.77 -27.91
N GLY A 126 20.39 -10.13 -28.72
CA GLY A 126 20.21 -11.47 -29.28
C GLY A 126 19.40 -12.44 -28.41
N GLU A 127 19.12 -12.12 -27.14
CA GLU A 127 18.21 -12.91 -26.30
C GLU A 127 16.75 -12.73 -26.71
N ALA A 128 15.91 -13.71 -26.37
CA ALA A 128 14.50 -13.70 -26.73
C ALA A 128 13.72 -12.61 -25.98
N CYS A 129 12.85 -11.91 -26.69
CA CYS A 129 11.97 -10.88 -26.14
C CYS A 129 10.61 -10.88 -26.85
N ASP A 130 9.57 -10.50 -26.13
CA ASP A 130 8.25 -10.24 -26.71
C ASP A 130 7.82 -8.78 -26.57
N GLY A 131 8.72 -7.94 -26.06
CA GLY A 131 8.53 -6.51 -25.96
C GLY A 131 9.80 -5.79 -25.51
N PRO A 132 9.87 -4.47 -25.70
CA PRO A 132 11.01 -3.64 -25.32
C PRO A 132 11.42 -3.79 -23.86
N TYR A 133 10.45 -3.98 -22.97
CA TYR A 133 10.65 -4.11 -21.53
C TYR A 133 11.53 -5.32 -21.15
N MET A 134 11.64 -6.34 -22.00
CA MET A 134 12.48 -7.53 -21.78
C MET A 134 13.94 -7.35 -22.21
N CYS A 135 14.32 -6.19 -22.75
CA CYS A 135 15.65 -5.92 -23.29
C CYS A 135 16.35 -4.80 -22.54
N GLU A 136 17.64 -4.99 -22.23
CA GLU A 136 18.45 -3.96 -21.58
C GLU A 136 18.55 -2.71 -22.45
N SER A 137 18.58 -2.91 -23.77
CA SER A 137 18.54 -1.86 -24.79
C SER A 137 17.18 -1.18 -24.94
N ASN A 138 16.14 -1.64 -24.24
CA ASN A 138 14.76 -1.19 -24.41
C ASN A 138 14.27 -1.30 -25.87
N SER A 139 14.79 -2.29 -26.62
CA SER A 139 14.44 -2.50 -28.02
C SER A 139 14.37 -3.98 -28.37
N CYS A 140 13.22 -4.38 -28.90
CA CYS A 140 12.91 -5.75 -29.28
C CYS A 140 12.45 -5.76 -30.74
N ASP A 141 13.10 -6.59 -31.58
CA ASP A 141 12.68 -6.76 -32.96
C ASP A 141 11.39 -7.61 -33.02
N PRO A 142 10.27 -7.06 -33.54
CA PRO A 142 8.99 -7.79 -33.57
C PRO A 142 8.99 -8.99 -34.52
N VAL A 143 9.92 -9.04 -35.49
CA VAL A 143 10.00 -10.13 -36.48
C VAL A 143 10.85 -11.28 -35.93
N THR A 144 12.04 -10.97 -35.38
CA THR A 144 12.93 -12.00 -34.86
C THR A 144 12.68 -12.34 -33.40
N GLN A 145 11.88 -11.54 -32.69
CA GLN A 145 11.60 -11.65 -31.24
C GLN A 145 12.88 -11.69 -30.42
N LYS A 146 13.84 -10.83 -30.79
CA LYS A 146 15.16 -10.73 -30.14
C LYS A 146 15.49 -9.30 -29.74
N CYS A 147 16.21 -9.17 -28.64
CA CYS A 147 16.74 -7.90 -28.20
C CYS A 147 17.75 -7.38 -29.21
N ILE A 148 17.62 -6.11 -29.57
CA ILE A 148 18.50 -5.44 -30.54
C ILE A 148 19.15 -4.22 -29.91
N PRO A 149 20.34 -3.81 -30.38
CA PRO A 149 20.99 -2.61 -29.87
C PRO A 149 20.12 -1.36 -30.03
N SER A 150 20.19 -0.46 -29.05
CA SER A 150 19.54 0.85 -29.06
C SER A 150 20.53 1.94 -28.66
N ARG A 151 20.13 3.20 -28.78
CA ARG A 151 20.87 4.36 -28.27
C ARG A 151 20.56 4.64 -26.80
N ASP A 152 19.59 3.96 -26.22
CA ASP A 152 19.18 4.13 -24.83
C ASP A 152 20.26 3.58 -23.88
N GLU A 153 20.32 4.15 -22.68
CA GLU A 153 21.21 3.66 -21.64
C GLU A 153 20.74 2.27 -21.17
N PRO A 154 21.62 1.25 -21.14
CA PRO A 154 21.23 -0.11 -20.77
C PRO A 154 20.66 -0.18 -19.36
N ALA A 155 19.40 -0.60 -19.23
CA ALA A 155 18.77 -0.83 -17.94
C ALA A 155 18.89 -2.31 -17.55
N PRO A 156 19.07 -2.65 -16.25
CA PRO A 156 18.99 -4.04 -15.82
C PRO A 156 17.58 -4.57 -16.04
N VAL A 157 17.48 -5.68 -16.76
CA VAL A 157 16.24 -6.40 -17.02
C VAL A 157 16.33 -7.80 -16.44
N PHE A 158 15.20 -8.35 -16.02
CA PHE A 158 15.12 -9.67 -15.39
C PHE A 158 14.08 -10.53 -16.10
N ASP A 159 14.10 -11.83 -15.81
CA ASP A 159 13.08 -12.74 -16.28
C ASP A 159 11.74 -12.48 -15.55
N TYR A 160 11.02 -11.47 -16.02
CA TYR A 160 9.70 -11.08 -15.50
C TYR A 160 8.66 -12.19 -15.62
N ARG A 161 8.84 -13.10 -16.59
CA ARG A 161 7.95 -14.24 -16.80
C ARG A 161 8.18 -15.28 -15.72
N ALA A 162 9.43 -15.62 -15.42
CA ALA A 162 9.76 -16.50 -14.30
C ALA A 162 9.33 -15.90 -12.94
N ILE A 163 9.49 -14.58 -12.74
CA ILE A 163 8.97 -13.89 -11.54
C ILE A 163 7.45 -14.07 -11.45
N ASN A 164 6.75 -13.81 -12.55
CA ASN A 164 5.30 -13.93 -12.62
C ASN A 164 4.80 -15.36 -12.43
N ASP A 165 5.49 -16.35 -13.01
CA ASP A 165 5.19 -17.78 -12.86
C ASP A 165 5.36 -18.22 -11.41
N ALA A 166 6.40 -17.77 -10.73
CA ALA A 166 6.61 -18.02 -9.31
C ALA A 166 5.49 -17.43 -8.45
N MET A 167 5.12 -16.16 -8.68
CA MET A 167 4.02 -15.51 -7.98
C MET A 167 2.68 -16.20 -8.26
N PHE A 168 2.45 -16.63 -9.50
CA PHE A 168 1.28 -17.38 -9.90
C PHE A 168 1.21 -18.75 -9.23
N GLU A 169 2.32 -19.50 -9.16
CA GLU A 169 2.39 -20.78 -8.44
C GLU A 169 1.94 -20.62 -7.00
N ILE A 170 2.50 -19.64 -6.29
CA ILE A 170 2.18 -19.34 -4.89
C ILE A 170 0.70 -19.00 -4.74
N ALA A 171 0.20 -18.07 -5.55
CA ALA A 171 -1.19 -17.63 -5.47
C ALA A 171 -2.18 -18.75 -5.81
N ASN A 172 -1.87 -19.55 -6.84
CA ASN A 172 -2.68 -20.66 -7.27
C ASN A 172 -2.73 -21.77 -6.21
N ARG A 173 -1.59 -22.17 -5.66
CA ARG A 173 -1.53 -23.22 -4.63
C ARG A 173 -2.27 -22.85 -3.35
N ARG A 174 -2.17 -21.59 -2.92
CA ARG A 174 -2.73 -21.16 -1.63
C ARG A 174 -4.19 -20.75 -1.71
N TYR A 175 -4.57 -20.01 -2.75
CA TYR A 175 -5.83 -19.26 -2.77
C TYR A 175 -6.81 -19.72 -3.85
N ALA A 176 -6.39 -20.47 -4.87
CA ALA A 176 -7.31 -20.83 -5.96
C ALA A 176 -8.54 -21.58 -5.43
N GLY A 177 -9.72 -21.17 -5.88
CA GLY A 177 -10.98 -21.78 -5.45
C GLY A 177 -11.44 -21.38 -4.04
N LYS A 178 -10.70 -20.53 -3.32
CA LYS A 178 -11.05 -20.03 -1.97
C LYS A 178 -11.40 -18.54 -2.02
N GLN A 179 -12.06 -18.04 -0.97
CA GLN A 179 -12.15 -16.60 -0.74
C GLN A 179 -10.80 -16.11 -0.21
N ARG A 180 -10.32 -14.99 -0.74
CA ARG A 180 -8.98 -14.47 -0.42
C ARG A 180 -9.11 -13.14 0.31
N LYS A 181 -8.62 -13.06 1.54
CA LYS A 181 -8.65 -11.82 2.34
C LYS A 181 -7.85 -10.72 1.65
N ALA A 182 -8.33 -9.47 1.71
CA ALA A 182 -7.72 -8.31 1.03
C ALA A 182 -6.23 -8.12 1.40
N GLU A 183 -5.90 -8.27 2.69
CA GLU A 183 -4.53 -8.20 3.23
C GLU A 183 -3.55 -9.21 2.62
N THR A 184 -4.04 -10.32 2.06
CA THR A 184 -3.16 -11.34 1.45
C THR A 184 -2.74 -10.99 0.02
N TYR A 185 -3.28 -9.91 -0.58
CA TYR A 185 -2.85 -9.40 -1.88
C TYR A 185 -1.61 -8.51 -1.83
N GLN A 186 -1.06 -8.30 -0.62
CA GLN A 186 0.10 -7.45 -0.41
C GLN A 186 1.41 -8.16 -0.74
N ALA A 187 2.29 -7.45 -1.42
CA ALA A 187 3.70 -7.79 -1.59
C ALA A 187 4.57 -6.53 -1.37
N ILE A 188 5.84 -6.74 -1.08
CA ILE A 188 6.81 -5.69 -0.84
C ILE A 188 7.81 -5.72 -1.99
N LEU A 189 8.10 -4.55 -2.55
CA LEU A 189 9.16 -4.37 -3.51
C LEU A 189 10.28 -3.56 -2.83
N MET A 190 11.44 -4.20 -2.72
CA MET A 190 12.67 -3.56 -2.27
C MET A 190 13.55 -3.37 -3.50
N ALA A 191 14.10 -2.19 -3.71
CA ALA A 191 15.00 -1.94 -4.82
C ALA A 191 16.21 -1.14 -4.34
N ASP A 192 17.40 -1.49 -4.85
CA ASP A 192 18.58 -0.66 -4.68
C ASP A 192 18.35 0.72 -5.34
N GLY A 193 18.87 1.79 -4.75
CA GLY A 193 18.68 3.16 -5.25
C GLY A 193 19.23 3.40 -6.67
N ALA A 194 20.09 2.51 -7.17
CA ALA A 194 20.64 2.58 -8.52
C ALA A 194 19.75 1.93 -9.59
N ILE A 195 18.65 1.27 -9.22
CA ILE A 195 17.76 0.59 -10.17
C ILE A 195 16.91 1.63 -10.91
N PRO A 196 16.92 1.64 -12.26
CA PRO A 196 16.06 2.52 -13.03
C PRO A 196 14.58 2.29 -12.74
N TYR A 197 13.80 3.37 -12.77
CA TYR A 197 12.36 3.30 -12.52
C TYR A 197 11.62 2.38 -13.52
N SER A 198 12.08 2.30 -14.77
CA SER A 198 11.52 1.38 -15.77
C SER A 198 11.60 -0.09 -15.33
N THR A 199 12.74 -0.50 -14.78
CA THR A 199 12.93 -1.84 -14.20
C THR A 199 11.98 -2.09 -13.04
N ILE A 200 11.81 -1.11 -12.15
CA ILE A 200 10.87 -1.20 -11.02
C ILE A 200 9.44 -1.41 -11.53
N VAL A 201 9.00 -0.61 -12.51
CA VAL A 201 7.66 -0.72 -13.11
C VAL A 201 7.45 -2.09 -13.77
N ALA A 202 8.46 -2.62 -14.46
CA ALA A 202 8.38 -3.93 -15.08
C ALA A 202 8.24 -5.07 -14.04
N VAL A 203 9.00 -5.00 -12.93
CA VAL A 203 8.84 -5.95 -11.81
C VAL A 203 7.45 -5.81 -11.18
N MET A 204 6.95 -4.60 -10.96
CA MET A 204 5.58 -4.38 -10.46
C MET A 204 4.53 -4.99 -11.40
N GLY A 205 4.70 -4.82 -12.72
CA GLY A 205 3.84 -5.44 -13.73
C GLY A 205 3.83 -6.96 -13.61
N ALA A 206 5.01 -7.57 -13.46
CA ALA A 206 5.18 -9.01 -13.26
C ALA A 206 4.56 -9.53 -11.96
N MET A 207 4.47 -8.72 -10.91
CA MET A 207 3.89 -9.12 -9.62
C MET A 207 2.36 -9.01 -9.58
N ARG A 208 1.77 -8.16 -10.43
CA ARG A 208 0.35 -7.76 -10.33
C ARG A 208 -0.64 -8.73 -10.95
N CYS A 209 -0.45 -9.09 -12.20
CA CYS A 209 -1.39 -9.91 -12.98
C CYS A 209 -0.67 -11.10 -13.60
N LYS A 210 -1.38 -12.20 -13.86
CA LYS A 210 -0.80 -13.29 -14.66
C LYS A 210 -0.40 -12.75 -16.04
N LEU A 211 0.89 -12.84 -16.36
CA LEU A 211 1.38 -12.51 -17.70
C LEU A 211 0.86 -13.54 -18.70
N PRO A 212 0.49 -13.09 -19.92
CA PRO A 212 0.05 -13.99 -20.98
C PRO A 212 1.22 -14.85 -21.45
N GLU A 213 0.97 -15.86 -22.28
CA GLU A 213 2.08 -16.61 -22.91
C GLU A 213 2.94 -15.69 -23.79
N PHE A 214 4.15 -16.14 -24.11
CA PHE A 214 5.10 -15.38 -24.93
C PHE A 214 4.47 -14.91 -26.25
N GLY A 215 4.60 -13.63 -26.56
CA GLY A 215 4.03 -13.00 -27.76
C GLY A 215 2.51 -12.82 -27.78
N LYS A 216 1.80 -13.10 -26.67
CA LYS A 216 0.36 -12.83 -26.55
C LYS A 216 0.11 -11.52 -25.80
N GLU A 217 -1.01 -10.86 -26.13
CA GLU A 217 -1.41 -9.63 -25.45
C GLU A 217 -1.81 -9.86 -23.99
N ALA A 218 -1.47 -8.91 -23.13
CA ALA A 218 -1.81 -8.96 -21.72
C ALA A 218 -3.32 -8.82 -21.52
N THR A 219 -3.92 -9.80 -20.85
CA THR A 219 -5.32 -9.69 -20.42
C THR A 219 -5.37 -8.90 -19.11
N HIS A 220 -6.30 -7.95 -19.01
CA HIS A 220 -6.51 -7.23 -17.75
C HIS A 220 -6.95 -8.20 -16.65
N CYS A 221 -6.33 -8.09 -15.47
CA CYS A 221 -6.76 -8.82 -14.29
C CYS A 221 -7.64 -7.94 -13.38
N ALA A 222 -8.56 -8.58 -12.67
CA ALA A 222 -9.44 -7.96 -11.70
C ALA A 222 -8.63 -7.52 -10.47
N LEU A 223 -8.50 -6.22 -10.29
CA LEU A 223 -7.93 -5.63 -9.07
C LEU A 223 -9.04 -5.51 -8.02
N PRO A 224 -8.80 -5.89 -6.76
CA PRO A 224 -9.74 -5.65 -5.68
C PRO A 224 -9.89 -4.15 -5.43
N THR A 225 -11.08 -3.75 -4.97
CA THR A 225 -11.38 -2.38 -4.58
C THR A 225 -11.73 -2.29 -3.10
N GLU A 226 -11.33 -1.20 -2.45
CA GLU A 226 -11.71 -0.88 -1.09
C GLU A 226 -12.94 0.04 -1.01
N ASP A 227 -13.54 0.39 -2.15
CA ASP A 227 -14.71 1.26 -2.19
C ASP A 227 -15.94 0.60 -1.52
N PRO A 228 -16.45 1.17 -0.42
CA PRO A 228 -17.58 0.61 0.30
C PRO A 228 -18.90 0.64 -0.49
N ALA A 229 -19.04 1.51 -1.49
CA ALA A 229 -20.21 1.54 -2.36
C ALA A 229 -20.19 0.35 -3.33
N LEU A 230 -19.03 0.06 -3.94
CA LEU A 230 -18.87 -1.07 -4.86
C LEU A 230 -18.99 -2.41 -4.14
N LYS A 231 -18.50 -2.52 -2.90
CA LYS A 231 -18.65 -3.72 -2.06
C LYS A 231 -20.10 -4.11 -1.78
N LYS A 232 -21.07 -3.18 -1.90
CA LYS A 232 -22.51 -3.45 -1.72
C LYS A 232 -23.21 -3.95 -2.99
N ALA A 233 -22.50 -4.02 -4.12
CA ALA A 233 -23.09 -4.49 -5.37
C ALA A 233 -23.63 -5.93 -5.23
N PRO A 234 -24.73 -6.28 -5.94
CA PRO A 234 -25.30 -7.63 -5.89
C PRO A 234 -24.30 -8.72 -6.30
N SER A 235 -23.52 -8.44 -7.36
CA SER A 235 -22.42 -9.31 -7.79
C SER A 235 -21.10 -8.83 -7.19
N PRO A 236 -20.25 -9.74 -6.67
CA PRO A 236 -18.95 -9.39 -6.12
C PRO A 236 -17.89 -9.13 -7.22
N VAL A 237 -18.22 -9.43 -8.47
CA VAL A 237 -17.42 -9.13 -9.66
C VAL A 237 -18.30 -8.38 -10.66
N SER A 238 -17.76 -7.32 -11.24
CA SER A 238 -18.48 -6.51 -12.21
C SER A 238 -18.61 -7.21 -13.57
N PRO A 239 -19.56 -6.78 -14.43
CA PRO A 239 -19.65 -7.27 -15.80
C PRO A 239 -18.37 -7.01 -16.62
N ASP A 240 -17.65 -5.92 -16.31
CA ASP A 240 -16.34 -5.57 -16.91
C ASP A 240 -15.15 -6.25 -16.22
N GLY A 241 -15.39 -7.19 -15.29
CA GLY A 241 -14.35 -8.01 -14.68
C GLY A 241 -13.58 -7.36 -13.51
N LYS A 242 -14.08 -6.27 -12.92
CA LYS A 242 -13.54 -5.66 -11.69
C LYS A 242 -13.98 -6.45 -10.46
N LEU A 243 -13.07 -6.61 -9.50
CA LEU A 243 -13.36 -7.33 -8.26
C LEU A 243 -13.86 -6.35 -7.20
N TYR A 244 -15.16 -6.37 -6.93
CA TYR A 244 -15.79 -5.48 -5.96
C TYR A 244 -15.63 -5.99 -4.52
N ASP A 245 -15.71 -7.30 -4.31
CA ASP A 245 -15.67 -7.87 -2.98
C ASP A 245 -14.94 -9.22 -2.94
N THR A 246 -13.72 -9.19 -2.39
CA THR A 246 -12.84 -10.36 -2.22
C THR A 246 -13.37 -11.39 -1.22
N SER A 247 -14.27 -10.97 -0.32
CA SER A 247 -14.89 -11.86 0.68
C SER A 247 -16.07 -12.65 0.11
N ARG A 248 -16.61 -12.23 -1.03
CA ARG A 248 -17.77 -12.89 -1.68
C ARG A 248 -17.41 -13.58 -2.99
N ALA A 249 -16.29 -13.21 -3.63
CA ALA A 249 -15.81 -13.86 -4.84
C ALA A 249 -14.81 -14.99 -4.55
N THR A 250 -14.96 -16.10 -5.28
CA THR A 250 -13.95 -17.15 -5.31
C THR A 250 -12.74 -16.69 -6.13
N TYR A 251 -11.54 -16.84 -5.57
CA TYR A 251 -10.31 -16.39 -6.21
C TYR A 251 -9.93 -17.27 -7.41
N ASP A 252 -9.67 -16.61 -8.54
CA ASP A 252 -9.14 -17.20 -9.78
C ASP A 252 -7.84 -16.46 -10.17
N PRO A 253 -6.65 -17.07 -10.00
CA PRO A 253 -5.37 -16.41 -10.28
C PRO A 253 -5.14 -16.09 -11.78
N LYS A 254 -5.97 -16.63 -12.69
CA LYS A 254 -5.90 -16.30 -14.12
C LYS A 254 -6.69 -15.04 -14.46
N LYS A 255 -7.68 -14.68 -13.63
CA LYS A 255 -8.58 -13.54 -13.87
C LYS A 255 -8.42 -12.43 -12.85
N MET A 256 -7.90 -12.73 -11.66
CA MET A 256 -7.72 -11.80 -10.56
C MET A 256 -6.25 -11.51 -10.30
N ALA A 257 -5.99 -10.42 -9.60
CA ALA A 257 -4.63 -10.01 -9.27
C ALA A 257 -3.86 -11.06 -8.45
N LEU A 258 -2.57 -11.19 -8.71
CA LEU A 258 -1.64 -12.01 -7.93
C LEU A 258 -1.27 -11.24 -6.65
N PHE A 259 -0.50 -10.16 -6.75
CA PHE A 259 -0.16 -9.26 -5.65
C PHE A 259 -0.19 -7.82 -6.14
N HIS A 260 -1.26 -7.08 -5.81
CA HIS A 260 -1.49 -5.75 -6.38
C HIS A 260 -1.08 -4.61 -5.47
N ASP A 261 -1.17 -4.82 -4.15
CA ASP A 261 -0.77 -3.86 -3.15
C ASP A 261 0.73 -4.01 -2.93
N ILE A 262 1.50 -3.23 -3.71
CA ILE A 262 2.96 -3.26 -3.69
C ILE A 262 3.43 -2.14 -2.78
N LEU A 263 3.93 -2.51 -1.60
CA LEU A 263 4.60 -1.59 -0.70
C LEU A 263 6.05 -1.39 -1.13
N PHE A 264 6.52 -0.15 -1.09
CA PHE A 264 7.93 0.17 -1.34
C PHE A 264 8.69 0.23 -0.02
N SER A 265 9.88 -0.37 -0.01
CA SER A 265 10.89 -0.13 1.02
C SER A 265 12.16 0.34 0.33
N SER A 266 12.84 1.32 0.92
CA SER A 266 14.23 1.62 0.58
C SER A 266 15.02 0.31 0.73
N GLY A 267 15.83 -0.01 -0.28
CA GLY A 267 16.59 -1.26 -0.38
C GLY A 267 17.69 -1.41 0.66
N PHE A 268 18.69 -2.23 0.35
CA PHE A 268 19.85 -2.51 1.20
C PHE A 268 20.79 -1.29 1.22
N GLU A 269 20.49 -0.26 2.01
CA GLU A 269 21.44 0.83 2.32
C GLU A 269 22.34 0.49 3.51
#